data_AF-A0A499W1T9-F1
#
_entry.id   AF-A0A499W1T9-F1
#
_cell.length_a   1.000
_cell.length_b   1.000
_cell.length_c   1.000
_cell.angle_alpha   90.00
_cell.angle_beta   90.00
_cell.angle_gamma   90.00
#
_symmetry.space_group_name_H-M   'P 1'
#
loop_
_entity.id
_entity.type
_entity.pdbx_description
1 polymer ?
#
loop_
_entity_poly.entity_id
_entity_poly.type
_entity_poly.pdbx_seq_one_letter_code
_entity_poly.pdbx_strand_id
1 'polypeptide(L)'
;MTASPDAAGQTFQGIEPTATLRNADDNSVLATFTPPQLGTETALVVVEIYQRNGAWKARAVGQGYANGLAGIATDFGVTVEEPAAAPAPAVQPPVTAPAPPLDPRVSAPPVPAAPPAPPAPAPGAGKINLDKGRVSLQKNQTVSLVKGGRPLLTQVKMGLGWEPAYRGKDIDLDASVIAYGPQRNHIDSCYFGKLSIVNGAIKHSGDNLTGEGGGDDEVIVVDLGRLPQEVTGLVFTVNSFSGQKFTEVAKAYCRLVDAATDEELVRFDLTSAEPQTGVMMAKLIKQFSGEWEMTALGDFVKSRTVRGMVKPSAQAL
;
A
#
# COMPACT_ATOMS: atom_id res chain seq x y z
N MET A 1 1.26 -20.63 -12.70
CA MET A 1 2.60 -20.93 -13.22
C MET A 1 3.58 -19.96 -12.60
N THR A 2 4.60 -20.49 -11.94
CA THR A 2 5.65 -19.73 -11.27
C THR A 2 6.97 -19.87 -12.01
N ALA A 3 7.85 -18.87 -11.90
CA ALA A 3 9.20 -18.88 -12.46
C ALA A 3 10.20 -18.31 -11.43
N SER A 4 11.43 -18.80 -11.47
CA SER A 4 12.59 -18.24 -10.76
C SER A 4 13.80 -18.31 -11.69
N PRO A 5 14.76 -17.38 -11.59
CA PRO A 5 16.02 -17.51 -12.33
C PRO A 5 16.81 -18.74 -11.88
N ASP A 6 17.66 -19.28 -12.75
CA ASP A 6 18.41 -20.53 -12.49
C ASP A 6 19.45 -20.38 -11.37
N ALA A 7 20.00 -19.18 -11.16
CA ALA A 7 20.96 -18.93 -10.09
C ALA A 7 20.26 -18.52 -8.79
N ALA A 8 20.61 -19.19 -7.69
CA ALA A 8 20.07 -18.90 -6.37
C ALA A 8 20.35 -17.43 -5.96
N GLY A 9 19.29 -16.71 -5.58
CA GLY A 9 19.36 -15.30 -5.20
C GLY A 9 19.47 -14.31 -6.37
N GLN A 10 19.50 -14.77 -7.62
CA GLN A 10 19.43 -13.89 -8.78
C GLN A 10 18.03 -13.26 -8.88
N THR A 11 18.02 -11.97 -9.20
CA THR A 11 16.79 -11.19 -9.39
C THR A 11 16.33 -11.19 -10.84
N PHE A 12 15.08 -10.83 -11.09
CA PHE A 12 14.55 -10.60 -12.44
C PHE A 12 14.98 -9.27 -13.06
N GLN A 13 15.77 -8.45 -12.36
CA GLN A 13 16.32 -7.20 -12.88
C GLN A 13 17.10 -7.43 -14.19
N GLY A 14 16.60 -6.84 -15.29
CA GLY A 14 17.18 -6.99 -16.62
C GLY A 14 16.86 -8.31 -17.33
N ILE A 15 15.95 -9.12 -16.80
CA ILE A 15 15.44 -10.35 -17.41
C ILE A 15 14.02 -10.10 -17.94
N GLU A 16 13.72 -10.57 -19.15
CA GLU A 16 12.38 -10.50 -19.77
C GLU A 16 11.74 -11.90 -19.87
N PRO A 17 11.28 -12.48 -18.75
CA PRO A 17 10.72 -13.83 -18.76
C PRO A 17 9.42 -13.85 -19.57
N THR A 18 9.31 -14.76 -20.53
CA THR A 18 8.13 -14.88 -21.39
C THR A 18 7.45 -16.23 -21.18
N ALA A 19 6.20 -16.22 -20.73
CA ALA A 19 5.35 -17.41 -20.68
C ALA A 19 4.57 -17.57 -21.99
N THR A 20 4.53 -18.79 -22.52
CA THR A 20 3.72 -19.15 -23.68
C THR A 20 2.78 -20.29 -23.31
N LEU A 21 1.48 -20.08 -23.43
CA LEU A 21 0.45 -21.10 -23.28
C LEU A 21 0.20 -21.74 -24.65
N ARG A 22 0.20 -23.07 -24.71
CA ARG A 22 -0.02 -23.84 -25.94
C ARG A 22 -1.15 -24.84 -25.75
N ASN A 23 -1.88 -25.11 -26.82
CA ASN A 23 -2.84 -26.20 -26.86
C ASN A 23 -2.06 -27.53 -26.85
N ALA A 24 -2.47 -28.47 -26.00
CA ALA A 24 -1.78 -29.75 -25.84
C ALA A 24 -1.92 -30.66 -27.07
N ASP A 25 -3.00 -30.55 -27.84
CA ASP A 25 -3.30 -31.48 -28.94
C ASP A 25 -2.54 -31.14 -30.23
N ASP A 26 -2.43 -29.84 -30.55
CA ASP A 26 -1.84 -29.35 -31.81
C ASP A 26 -0.63 -28.43 -31.61
N ASN A 27 -0.24 -28.18 -30.36
CA ASN A 27 0.87 -27.32 -29.96
C ASN A 27 0.74 -25.85 -30.43
N SER A 28 -0.46 -25.44 -30.89
CA SER A 28 -0.75 -24.06 -31.29
C SER A 28 -0.62 -23.11 -30.11
N VAL A 29 -0.13 -21.90 -30.35
CA VAL A 29 0.02 -20.88 -29.30
C VAL A 29 -1.35 -20.28 -29.01
N LEU A 30 -1.79 -20.41 -27.75
CA LEU A 30 -3.04 -19.86 -27.24
C LEU A 30 -2.84 -18.45 -26.67
N ALA A 31 -1.70 -18.20 -26.01
CA ALA A 31 -1.34 -16.89 -25.47
C ALA A 31 0.16 -16.79 -25.20
N THR A 32 0.71 -15.58 -25.31
CA THR A 32 2.09 -15.26 -24.89
C THR A 32 2.05 -14.04 -23.99
N PHE A 33 2.82 -14.06 -22.91
CA PHE A 33 2.90 -12.96 -21.96
C PHE A 33 4.31 -12.76 -21.42
N THR A 34 4.77 -11.52 -21.48
CA THR A 34 6.06 -11.05 -20.96
C THR A 34 5.76 -9.94 -19.94
N PRO A 35 5.94 -10.18 -18.63
CA PRO A 35 5.71 -9.16 -17.60
C PRO A 35 6.66 -7.98 -17.78
N PRO A 36 6.17 -6.74 -17.81
CA PRO A 36 7.02 -5.56 -17.89
C PRO A 36 7.63 -5.21 -16.52
N GLN A 37 8.80 -4.57 -16.52
CA GLN A 37 9.37 -3.84 -15.37
C GLN A 37 9.68 -4.70 -14.11
N LEU A 38 10.31 -5.86 -14.29
CA LEU A 38 10.82 -6.64 -13.16
C LEU A 38 12.13 -6.05 -12.60
N GLY A 39 12.27 -6.11 -11.28
CA GLY A 39 13.37 -5.54 -10.51
C GLY A 39 14.00 -6.56 -9.56
N THR A 40 13.94 -6.30 -8.26
CA THR A 40 14.67 -7.08 -7.25
C THR A 40 13.98 -8.40 -6.87
N GLU A 41 12.94 -8.79 -7.59
CA GLU A 41 12.19 -10.01 -7.30
C GLU A 41 12.98 -11.25 -7.71
N THR A 42 12.91 -12.31 -6.91
CA THR A 42 13.64 -13.57 -7.10
C THR A 42 12.71 -14.74 -7.46
N ALA A 43 11.40 -14.55 -7.34
CA ALA A 43 10.37 -15.43 -7.90
C ALA A 43 9.24 -14.62 -8.56
N LEU A 44 8.48 -15.25 -9.45
CA LEU A 44 7.48 -14.60 -10.29
C LEU A 44 6.28 -15.52 -10.53
N VAL A 45 5.07 -15.00 -10.38
CA VAL A 45 3.84 -15.63 -10.88
C VAL A 45 3.55 -15.04 -12.25
N VAL A 46 3.70 -15.84 -13.31
CA VAL A 46 3.63 -15.32 -14.70
C VAL A 46 2.20 -15.42 -15.26
N VAL A 47 1.56 -16.57 -15.10
CA VAL A 47 0.22 -16.88 -15.63
C VAL A 47 -0.56 -17.72 -14.63
N GLU A 48 -1.84 -17.43 -14.46
CA GLU A 48 -2.79 -18.27 -13.75
C GLU A 48 -3.76 -18.93 -14.73
N ILE A 49 -4.08 -20.20 -14.46
CA ILE A 49 -5.09 -20.97 -15.21
C ILE A 49 -6.19 -21.33 -14.22
N TYR A 50 -7.42 -20.95 -14.51
CA TYR A 50 -8.57 -21.12 -13.61
C TYR A 50 -9.83 -21.52 -14.37
N GLN A 51 -10.78 -22.15 -13.69
CA GLN A 51 -12.06 -22.53 -14.27
C GLN A 51 -13.15 -21.53 -13.86
N ARG A 52 -13.96 -21.07 -14.83
CA ARG A 52 -15.12 -20.22 -14.58
C ARG A 52 -16.26 -20.60 -15.52
N ASN A 53 -17.42 -20.93 -14.96
CA ASN A 53 -18.62 -21.35 -15.70
C ASN A 53 -18.34 -22.54 -16.64
N GLY A 54 -17.60 -23.54 -16.17
CA GLY A 54 -17.24 -24.73 -16.96
C GLY A 54 -16.15 -24.51 -18.01
N ALA A 55 -15.67 -23.28 -18.22
CA ALA A 55 -14.59 -22.97 -19.16
C ALA A 55 -13.27 -22.72 -18.44
N TRP A 56 -12.18 -23.28 -18.98
CA TRP A 56 -10.83 -22.94 -18.59
C TRP A 56 -10.45 -21.56 -19.13
N LYS A 57 -9.78 -20.77 -18.31
CA LYS A 57 -9.33 -19.42 -18.64
C LYS A 57 -7.90 -19.24 -18.16
N ALA A 58 -7.12 -18.48 -18.93
CA ALA A 58 -5.79 -18.04 -18.53
C ALA A 58 -5.82 -16.53 -18.22
N ARG A 59 -5.06 -16.10 -17.20
CA ARG A 59 -4.84 -14.70 -16.87
C ARG A 59 -3.34 -14.43 -16.81
N ALA A 60 -2.91 -13.39 -17.52
CA ALA A 60 -1.58 -12.82 -17.40
C ALA A 60 -1.47 -12.09 -16.05
N VAL A 61 -0.47 -12.44 -15.23
CA VAL A 61 -0.30 -11.91 -13.87
C VAL A 61 0.93 -11.02 -13.80
N GLY A 62 2.13 -11.60 -13.82
CA GLY A 62 3.39 -10.85 -13.78
C GLY A 62 3.75 -10.31 -12.40
N GLN A 63 3.35 -10.98 -11.33
CA GLN A 63 3.61 -10.56 -9.96
C GLN A 63 4.94 -11.12 -9.47
N GLY A 64 5.89 -10.25 -9.16
CA GLY A 64 7.19 -10.62 -8.59
C GLY A 64 7.18 -10.70 -7.06
N TYR A 65 8.06 -11.54 -6.52
CA TYR A 65 8.26 -11.81 -5.10
C TYR A 65 9.74 -11.63 -4.73
N ALA A 66 10.03 -10.64 -3.88
CA ALA A 66 11.40 -10.37 -3.40
C ALA A 66 11.90 -11.45 -2.43
N ASN A 67 10.99 -12.07 -1.67
CA ASN A 67 11.24 -13.20 -0.78
C ASN A 67 11.22 -14.57 -1.50
N GLY A 68 11.30 -14.55 -2.85
CA GLY A 68 11.44 -15.74 -3.65
C GLY A 68 10.27 -16.71 -3.56
N LEU A 69 10.55 -17.99 -3.83
CA LEU A 69 9.52 -19.03 -3.89
C LEU A 69 8.85 -19.26 -2.54
N ALA A 70 9.55 -19.00 -1.42
CA ALA A 70 8.98 -19.09 -0.09
C ALA A 70 7.82 -18.09 0.12
N GLY A 71 7.94 -16.89 -0.46
CA GLY A 71 6.85 -15.92 -0.48
C GLY A 71 5.62 -16.43 -1.20
N ILE A 72 5.84 -16.99 -2.40
CA ILE A 72 4.75 -17.59 -3.18
C ILE A 72 4.10 -18.74 -2.41
N ALA A 73 4.91 -19.66 -1.87
CA ALA A 73 4.40 -20.82 -1.13
C ALA A 73 3.52 -20.39 0.06
N THR A 74 3.95 -19.36 0.80
CA THR A 74 3.20 -18.81 1.94
C THR A 74 1.87 -18.20 1.50
N ASP A 75 1.84 -17.45 0.40
CA ASP A 75 0.61 -16.85 -0.16
C ASP A 75 -0.42 -17.90 -0.61
N PHE A 76 0.03 -19.11 -0.95
CA PHE A 76 -0.84 -20.27 -1.27
C PHE A 76 -1.05 -21.22 -0.09
N GLY A 77 -0.67 -20.82 1.14
CA GLY A 77 -0.93 -21.58 2.36
C GLY A 77 0.01 -22.77 2.60
N VAL A 78 1.17 -22.80 1.95
CA VAL A 78 2.20 -23.83 2.12
C VAL A 78 3.29 -23.32 3.08
N THR A 79 3.49 -24.03 4.18
CA THR A 79 4.61 -23.77 5.11
C THR A 79 5.89 -24.35 4.53
N VAL A 80 6.92 -23.51 4.34
CA VAL A 80 8.24 -23.93 3.85
C VAL A 80 9.21 -23.99 5.04
N GLU A 81 9.79 -25.15 5.31
CA GLU A 81 10.95 -25.28 6.20
C GLU A 81 12.21 -24.88 5.44
N GLU A 82 12.89 -23.82 5.91
CA GLU A 82 14.16 -23.39 5.34
C GLU A 82 15.30 -24.27 5.91
N PRO A 83 16.18 -24.86 5.08
CA PRO A 83 17.35 -25.53 5.60
C PRO A 83 18.21 -24.52 6.36
N ALA A 84 18.61 -24.87 7.59
CA ALA A 84 19.46 -24.02 8.41
C ALA A 84 20.69 -23.56 7.61
N ALA A 85 20.86 -22.24 7.51
CA ALA A 85 22.02 -21.64 6.86
C ALA A 85 23.31 -22.25 7.46
N ALA A 86 24.19 -22.74 6.58
CA ALA A 86 25.48 -23.25 7.00
C ALA A 86 26.22 -22.18 7.80
N PRO A 87 26.88 -22.54 8.93
CA PRO A 87 27.54 -21.56 9.78
C PRO A 87 28.59 -20.80 8.96
N ALA A 88 28.50 -19.46 9.02
CA ALA A 88 29.48 -18.58 8.40
C ALA A 88 30.90 -18.86 8.98
N PRO A 89 31.96 -18.88 8.15
CA PRO A 89 33.31 -19.06 8.64
C PRO A 89 33.68 -17.93 9.62
N ALA A 90 34.30 -18.31 10.74
CA ALA A 90 34.70 -17.38 11.80
C ALA A 90 35.64 -16.29 11.26
N VAL A 91 35.32 -15.03 11.55
CA VAL A 91 36.17 -13.88 11.25
C VAL A 91 37.45 -13.99 12.10
N GLN A 92 38.60 -14.18 11.46
CA GLN A 92 39.89 -14.13 12.15
C GLN A 92 40.24 -12.68 12.53
N PRO A 93 40.73 -12.41 13.75
CA PRO A 93 41.18 -11.08 14.13
C PRO A 93 42.40 -10.65 13.29
N PRO A 94 42.56 -9.35 12.98
CA PRO A 94 43.62 -8.89 12.09
C PRO A 94 44.98 -9.01 12.78
N VAL A 95 45.95 -9.58 12.05
CA VAL A 95 47.36 -9.62 12.42
C VAL A 95 47.96 -8.21 12.42
N THR A 96 48.47 -7.76 13.56
CA THR A 96 49.17 -6.48 13.72
C THR A 96 50.57 -6.54 13.11
N ALA A 97 50.87 -5.66 12.16
CA ALA A 97 52.24 -5.41 11.68
C ALA A 97 53.03 -4.55 12.70
N PRO A 98 54.36 -4.70 12.80
CA PRO A 98 55.16 -3.97 13.79
C PRO A 98 55.43 -2.52 13.34
N ALA A 99 55.36 -1.59 14.30
CA ALA A 99 55.60 -0.16 14.09
C ALA A 99 57.10 0.17 13.92
N PRO A 100 57.47 1.16 13.08
CA PRO A 100 58.84 1.67 13.01
C PRO A 100 59.17 2.60 14.21
N PRO A 101 60.47 2.88 14.50
CA PRO A 101 60.88 3.67 15.66
C PRO A 101 60.58 5.16 15.46
N LEU A 102 60.20 5.82 16.55
CA LEU A 102 59.88 7.25 16.63
C LEU A 102 61.16 8.10 16.68
N ASP A 103 61.26 9.09 15.80
CA ASP A 103 62.26 10.16 15.85
C ASP A 103 61.59 11.44 16.40
N PRO A 104 62.05 12.04 17.53
CA PRO A 104 61.35 13.15 18.15
C PRO A 104 61.96 14.48 17.72
N ARG A 105 61.41 15.14 16.69
CA ARG A 105 61.52 16.60 16.42
C ARG A 105 60.87 16.98 15.09
N VAL A 106 59.55 17.08 15.02
CA VAL A 106 58.88 18.09 14.15
C VAL A 106 57.51 18.42 14.75
N SER A 107 57.28 19.70 15.02
CA SER A 107 55.99 20.29 15.39
C SER A 107 54.94 20.08 14.29
N ALA A 108 53.76 19.56 14.65
CA ALA A 108 52.67 19.30 13.73
C ALA A 108 52.05 20.60 13.17
N PRO A 109 51.84 20.71 11.84
CA PRO A 109 50.93 21.70 11.26
C PRO A 109 49.46 21.27 11.46
N PRO A 110 48.49 22.19 11.39
CA PRO A 110 47.08 21.88 11.63
C PRO A 110 46.51 20.96 10.55
N VAL A 111 45.73 19.97 10.97
CA VAL A 111 45.02 19.01 10.12
C VAL A 111 43.89 19.75 9.38
N PRO A 112 43.72 19.58 8.05
CA PRO A 112 42.55 20.10 7.33
C PRO A 112 41.27 19.41 7.82
N ALA A 113 40.18 20.17 7.92
CA ALA A 113 38.87 19.66 8.32
C ALA A 113 38.42 18.50 7.39
N ALA A 114 37.99 17.39 8.00
CA ALA A 114 37.41 16.25 7.30
C ALA A 114 36.13 16.68 6.54
N PRO A 115 35.91 16.17 5.31
CA PRO A 115 34.68 16.44 4.58
C PRO A 115 33.46 15.89 5.35
N PRO A 116 32.29 16.54 5.24
CA PRO A 116 31.09 16.09 5.94
C PRO A 116 30.70 14.69 5.46
N ALA A 117 30.30 13.84 6.40
CA ALA A 117 29.76 12.53 6.12
C ALA A 117 28.59 12.62 5.13
N PRO A 118 28.45 11.66 4.19
CA PRO A 118 27.32 11.64 3.28
C PRO A 118 26.00 11.59 4.07
N PRO A 119 24.95 12.27 3.60
CA PRO A 119 23.66 12.23 4.28
C PRO A 119 23.15 10.79 4.35
N ALA A 120 22.56 10.44 5.49
CA ALA A 120 21.91 9.16 5.68
C ALA A 120 20.89 8.91 4.55
N PRO A 121 20.79 7.68 4.02
CA PRO A 121 19.82 7.37 2.98
C PRO A 121 18.41 7.68 3.49
N ALA A 122 17.61 8.31 2.64
CA ALA A 122 16.20 8.57 2.90
C ALA A 122 15.48 7.25 3.28
N PRO A 123 14.49 7.27 4.20
CA PRO A 123 13.74 6.08 4.55
C PRO A 123 13.07 5.51 3.29
N GLY A 124 13.50 4.32 2.88
CA GLY A 124 12.92 3.61 1.75
C GLY A 124 11.47 3.21 2.00
N ALA A 125 10.72 3.03 0.91
CA ALA A 125 9.39 2.43 0.89
C ALA A 125 9.44 0.98 1.41
N GLY A 126 9.47 0.83 2.74
CA GLY A 126 9.42 -0.47 3.41
C GLY A 126 7.97 -0.88 3.66
N LYS A 127 7.62 -2.13 3.34
CA LYS A 127 6.37 -2.75 3.79
C LYS A 127 6.44 -2.92 5.32
N ILE A 128 5.47 -2.38 6.06
CA ILE A 128 5.42 -2.46 7.53
C ILE A 128 4.53 -3.64 7.91
N ASN A 129 4.94 -4.47 8.87
CA ASN A 129 4.10 -5.56 9.40
C ASN A 129 3.29 -5.12 10.64
N LEU A 130 2.05 -5.62 10.75
CA LEU A 130 1.10 -5.39 11.87
C LEU A 130 1.50 -6.05 13.21
N ASP A 131 2.71 -6.59 13.33
CA ASP A 131 3.09 -7.45 14.45
C ASP A 131 3.28 -6.71 15.77
N LYS A 132 3.54 -5.40 15.72
CA LYS A 132 4.06 -4.64 16.86
C LYS A 132 3.05 -3.81 17.65
N GLY A 133 1.77 -3.80 17.27
CA GLY A 133 0.74 -3.00 17.93
C GLY A 133 0.92 -1.51 17.68
N ARG A 134 -0.17 -0.85 17.25
CA ARG A 134 -0.24 0.51 16.68
C ARG A 134 0.59 0.65 15.40
N VAL A 135 -0.11 0.55 14.27
CA VAL A 135 0.44 0.86 12.95
C VAL A 135 0.10 2.30 12.62
N SER A 136 1.09 3.19 12.62
CA SER A 136 0.93 4.56 12.13
C SER A 136 1.72 4.68 10.83
N LEU A 137 1.05 4.49 9.69
CA LEU A 137 1.70 4.65 8.39
C LEU A 137 2.01 6.10 8.08
N GLN A 138 3.20 6.33 7.55
CA GLN A 138 3.57 7.58 6.89
C GLN A 138 3.14 7.52 5.41
N LYS A 139 3.08 8.69 4.78
CA LYS A 139 2.82 8.84 3.35
C LYS A 139 3.68 7.87 2.52
N ASN A 140 3.03 7.18 1.58
CA ASN A 140 3.57 6.15 0.68
C ASN A 140 4.02 4.84 1.35
N GLN A 141 3.75 4.63 2.64
CA GLN A 141 3.98 3.33 3.27
C GLN A 141 2.83 2.37 2.98
N THR A 142 3.20 1.11 2.75
CA THR A 142 2.27 0.03 2.43
C THR A 142 2.31 -1.05 3.50
N VAL A 143 1.16 -1.65 3.76
CA VAL A 143 1.00 -2.74 4.71
C VAL A 143 0.03 -3.78 4.19
N SER A 144 0.33 -5.06 4.40
CA SER A 144 -0.65 -6.11 4.19
C SER A 144 -1.66 -6.10 5.34
N LEU A 145 -2.94 -6.23 5.02
CA LEU A 145 -4.02 -6.35 6.01
C LEU A 145 -4.16 -7.79 6.55
N VAL A 146 -3.08 -8.58 6.45
CA VAL A 146 -2.91 -9.97 6.89
C VAL A 146 -1.74 -10.06 7.87
N LYS A 147 -1.90 -10.84 8.95
CA LYS A 147 -0.90 -11.09 10.01
C LYS A 147 -0.84 -12.59 10.23
N GLY A 148 0.35 -13.18 10.10
CA GLY A 148 0.59 -14.60 10.34
C GLY A 148 -0.25 -15.56 9.48
N GLY A 149 -0.59 -15.20 8.24
CA GLY A 149 -1.33 -16.07 7.31
C GLY A 149 -2.85 -16.16 7.54
N ARG A 150 -3.44 -15.22 8.29
CA ARG A 150 -4.89 -15.09 8.44
C ARG A 150 -5.35 -13.68 8.03
N PRO A 151 -6.46 -13.52 7.29
CA PRO A 151 -7.01 -12.18 7.02
C PRO A 151 -7.51 -11.57 8.34
N LEU A 152 -6.90 -10.47 8.79
CA LEU A 152 -7.27 -9.84 10.08
C LEU A 152 -8.43 -8.89 9.92
N LEU A 153 -8.44 -8.17 8.81
CA LEU A 153 -9.39 -7.11 8.58
C LEU A 153 -10.47 -7.62 7.66
N THR A 154 -11.53 -8.18 8.25
CA THR A 154 -12.78 -8.44 7.53
C THR A 154 -13.51 -7.13 7.23
N GLN A 155 -13.31 -6.12 8.08
CA GLN A 155 -13.94 -4.82 7.97
C GLN A 155 -12.96 -3.70 8.34
N VAL A 156 -12.95 -2.64 7.54
CA VAL A 156 -12.24 -1.39 7.84
C VAL A 156 -13.24 -0.26 8.01
N LYS A 157 -12.89 0.70 8.86
CA LYS A 157 -13.70 1.90 9.13
C LYS A 157 -12.87 3.15 8.86
N MET A 158 -13.33 3.98 7.95
CA MET A 158 -12.81 5.34 7.77
C MET A 158 -13.60 6.28 8.68
N GLY A 159 -12.90 7.05 9.50
CA GLY A 159 -13.45 8.14 10.29
C GLY A 159 -12.92 9.48 9.79
N LEU A 160 -13.80 10.46 9.69
CA LEU A 160 -13.49 11.86 9.41
C LEU A 160 -14.03 12.68 10.57
N GLY A 161 -13.21 13.56 11.15
CA GLY A 161 -13.64 14.46 12.22
C GLY A 161 -13.05 15.86 12.06
N TRP A 162 -13.79 16.88 12.47
CA TRP A 162 -13.36 18.28 12.47
C TRP A 162 -14.10 19.09 13.53
N GLU A 163 -13.57 20.27 13.86
CA GLU A 163 -14.29 21.22 14.72
C GLU A 163 -14.86 22.39 13.89
N PRO A 164 -16.03 22.94 14.29
CA PRO A 164 -16.58 24.15 13.70
C PRO A 164 -15.56 25.30 13.73
N ALA A 165 -15.50 26.11 12.68
CA ALA A 165 -14.61 27.26 12.67
C ALA A 165 -15.00 28.28 13.75
N TYR A 166 -14.01 28.72 14.54
CA TYR A 166 -14.17 29.61 15.70
C TYR A 166 -14.94 30.93 15.41
N ARG A 167 -15.07 31.35 14.13
CA ARG A 167 -15.73 32.61 13.69
C ARG A 167 -16.32 32.57 12.26
N GLY A 168 -16.67 31.42 11.69
CA GLY A 168 -17.00 31.32 10.26
C GLY A 168 -18.06 30.28 9.92
N LYS A 169 -18.67 30.48 8.73
CA LYS A 169 -19.69 29.66 8.06
C LYS A 169 -19.53 28.15 8.30
N ASP A 170 -20.66 27.45 8.32
CA ASP A 170 -20.76 25.99 8.33
C ASP A 170 -19.73 25.36 7.38
N ILE A 171 -18.90 24.46 7.94
CA ILE A 171 -17.87 23.73 7.20
C ILE A 171 -18.40 22.32 6.98
N ASP A 172 -18.53 21.99 5.70
CA ASP A 172 -19.02 20.72 5.23
C ASP A 172 -17.84 19.94 4.62
N LEU A 173 -17.35 18.95 5.38
CA LEU A 173 -16.33 17.99 4.95
C LEU A 173 -16.99 16.64 4.71
N ASP A 174 -16.77 16.10 3.52
CA ASP A 174 -17.32 14.83 3.09
C ASP A 174 -16.26 13.74 3.11
N ALA A 175 -16.57 12.62 3.78
CA ALA A 175 -15.90 11.35 3.57
C ALA A 175 -16.45 10.66 2.32
N SER A 176 -15.59 9.95 1.58
CA SER A 176 -16.04 9.13 0.45
C SER A 176 -15.11 7.94 0.22
N VAL A 177 -15.67 6.85 -0.31
CA VAL A 177 -14.92 5.70 -0.80
C VAL A 177 -15.31 5.41 -2.24
N ILE A 178 -14.31 5.25 -3.09
CA ILE A 178 -14.51 4.97 -4.51
C ILE A 178 -14.03 3.55 -4.81
N ALA A 179 -14.92 2.73 -5.37
CA ALA A 179 -14.65 1.36 -5.76
C ALA A 179 -14.26 1.27 -7.24
N TYR A 180 -13.23 0.48 -7.52
CA TYR A 180 -12.65 0.30 -8.84
C TYR A 180 -12.52 -1.17 -9.22
N GLY A 181 -12.65 -1.41 -10.52
CA GLY A 181 -12.41 -2.70 -11.13
C GLY A 181 -10.95 -2.97 -11.49
N PRO A 182 -10.65 -4.16 -12.06
CA PRO A 182 -9.28 -4.58 -12.36
C PRO A 182 -8.57 -3.66 -13.36
N GLN A 183 -9.33 -2.99 -14.24
CA GLN A 183 -8.82 -2.03 -15.21
C GLN A 183 -8.81 -0.60 -14.66
N ARG A 184 -8.94 -0.42 -13.34
CA ARG A 184 -9.08 0.88 -12.66
C ARG A 184 -10.29 1.68 -13.16
N ASN A 185 -11.26 0.98 -13.75
CA ASN A 185 -12.53 1.56 -14.13
C ASN A 185 -13.36 1.79 -12.87
N HIS A 186 -14.03 2.94 -12.82
CA HIS A 186 -14.96 3.25 -11.75
C HIS A 186 -16.11 2.24 -11.74
N ILE A 187 -16.36 1.62 -10.58
CA ILE A 187 -17.52 0.75 -10.36
C ILE A 187 -18.61 1.58 -9.68
N ASP A 188 -18.29 2.16 -8.52
CA ASP A 188 -19.25 2.95 -7.74
C ASP A 188 -18.54 3.86 -6.72
N SER A 189 -19.28 4.78 -6.12
CA SER A 189 -18.80 5.69 -5.07
C SER A 189 -19.80 5.81 -3.93
N CYS A 190 -19.32 5.63 -2.70
CA CYS A 190 -20.09 5.84 -1.48
C CYS A 190 -19.71 7.19 -0.88
N TYR A 191 -20.72 8.01 -0.58
CA TYR A 191 -20.61 9.37 -0.07
C TYR A 191 -21.98 9.78 0.52
N PHE A 192 -22.11 10.97 1.10
CA PHE A 192 -23.35 11.46 1.73
C PHE A 192 -24.62 11.30 0.86
N GLY A 193 -24.52 11.53 -0.47
CA GLY A 193 -25.63 11.38 -1.41
C GLY A 193 -25.93 9.94 -1.84
N LYS A 194 -25.06 8.97 -1.48
CA LYS A 194 -25.20 7.54 -1.79
C LYS A 194 -24.62 6.70 -0.66
N LEU A 195 -25.42 6.52 0.41
CA LEU A 195 -24.99 5.96 1.69
C LEU A 195 -24.67 4.46 1.68
N SER A 196 -24.99 3.73 0.62
CA SER A 196 -24.71 2.30 0.53
C SER A 196 -24.49 1.90 -0.92
N ILE A 197 -23.40 1.18 -1.18
CA ILE A 197 -23.05 0.67 -2.51
C ILE A 197 -22.66 -0.81 -2.43
N VAL A 198 -22.49 -1.46 -3.58
CA VAL A 198 -21.91 -2.81 -3.68
C VAL A 198 -22.65 -3.80 -2.77
N ASN A 199 -23.99 -3.85 -2.91
CA ASN A 199 -24.89 -4.69 -2.10
C ASN A 199 -24.73 -4.50 -0.58
N GLY A 200 -24.39 -3.28 -0.16
CA GLY A 200 -24.23 -2.91 1.25
C GLY A 200 -22.92 -3.39 1.88
N ALA A 201 -21.94 -3.78 1.07
CA ALA A 201 -20.57 -4.04 1.55
C ALA A 201 -19.86 -2.74 1.95
N ILE A 202 -20.23 -1.60 1.37
CA ILE A 202 -19.72 -0.27 1.75
C ILE A 202 -20.90 0.57 2.20
N LYS A 203 -20.80 1.17 3.40
CA LYS A 203 -21.86 1.97 4.03
C LYS A 203 -21.30 3.25 4.64
N HIS A 204 -21.99 4.35 4.40
CA HIS A 204 -21.77 5.66 5.00
C HIS A 204 -22.73 5.86 6.19
N SER A 205 -22.28 6.49 7.27
CA SER A 205 -23.11 6.79 8.45
C SER A 205 -24.21 7.81 8.19
N GLY A 206 -23.96 8.71 7.24
CA GLY A 206 -24.78 9.89 6.96
C GLY A 206 -23.89 11.10 6.81
N ASP A 207 -24.51 12.22 6.42
CA ASP A 207 -23.87 13.52 6.29
C ASP A 207 -23.77 14.21 7.66
N ASN A 208 -22.61 14.77 8.00
CA ASN A 208 -22.49 15.70 9.12
C ASN A 208 -22.09 17.08 8.58
N LEU A 209 -23.02 18.04 8.64
CA LEU A 209 -22.82 19.36 8.05
C LEU A 209 -22.07 20.36 8.94
N THR A 210 -21.85 20.02 10.21
CA THR A 210 -21.37 20.98 11.22
C THR A 210 -20.08 20.56 11.91
N GLY A 211 -19.80 19.25 12.03
CA GLY A 211 -18.75 18.74 12.90
C GLY A 211 -19.08 18.91 14.39
N GLU A 212 -20.36 19.04 14.73
CA GLU A 212 -20.78 19.09 16.13
C GLU A 212 -20.73 17.68 16.74
N GLY A 213 -19.73 17.47 17.60
CA GLY A 213 -19.53 16.19 18.26
C GLY A 213 -18.09 16.04 18.75
N GLY A 214 -17.81 14.93 19.42
CA GLY A 214 -16.45 14.49 19.68
C GLY A 214 -16.19 13.18 18.94
N GLY A 215 -15.03 13.06 18.29
CA GLY A 215 -14.64 11.87 17.55
C GLY A 215 -14.89 11.98 16.06
N ASP A 216 -15.25 10.87 15.43
CA ASP A 216 -15.48 10.81 13.98
C ASP A 216 -16.90 11.31 13.66
N ASP A 217 -16.99 12.46 13.01
CA ASP A 217 -18.22 13.10 12.55
C ASP A 217 -18.88 12.33 11.41
N GLU A 218 -18.08 11.82 10.48
CA GLU A 218 -18.53 10.93 9.41
C GLU A 218 -17.75 9.62 9.41
N VAL A 219 -18.47 8.54 9.11
CA VAL A 219 -17.92 7.19 9.14
C VAL A 219 -18.31 6.41 7.90
N ILE A 220 -17.32 5.79 7.25
CA ILE A 220 -17.55 4.80 6.19
C ILE A 220 -17.04 3.45 6.65
N VAL A 221 -17.91 2.44 6.67
CA VAL A 221 -17.57 1.06 6.96
C VAL A 221 -17.51 0.27 5.66
N VAL A 222 -16.42 -0.47 5.47
CA VAL A 222 -16.20 -1.36 4.32
C VAL A 222 -16.01 -2.78 4.81
N ASP A 223 -16.86 -3.69 4.34
CA ASP A 223 -16.73 -5.12 4.54
C ASP A 223 -15.96 -5.77 3.38
N LEU A 224 -14.65 -5.95 3.60
CA LEU A 224 -13.71 -6.47 2.63
C LEU A 224 -14.03 -7.92 2.23
N GLY A 225 -14.66 -8.69 3.11
CA GLY A 225 -15.07 -10.08 2.86
C GLY A 225 -16.32 -10.19 1.98
N ARG A 226 -17.18 -9.17 1.99
CA ARG A 226 -18.41 -9.11 1.18
C ARG A 226 -18.25 -8.40 -0.16
N LEU A 227 -17.07 -7.84 -0.45
CA LEU A 227 -16.82 -7.19 -1.74
C LEU A 227 -16.84 -8.23 -2.88
N PRO A 228 -17.61 -7.98 -3.96
CA PRO A 228 -17.57 -8.75 -5.18
C PRO A 228 -16.15 -8.84 -5.75
N GLN A 229 -15.85 -9.94 -6.45
CA GLN A 229 -14.52 -10.18 -7.04
C GLN A 229 -14.13 -9.17 -8.12
N GLU A 230 -15.10 -8.45 -8.68
CA GLU A 230 -14.85 -7.35 -9.61
C GLU A 230 -14.32 -6.10 -8.92
N VAL A 231 -14.50 -5.92 -7.59
CA VAL A 231 -13.90 -4.81 -6.86
C VAL A 231 -12.48 -5.19 -6.45
N THR A 232 -11.50 -4.56 -7.07
CA THR A 232 -10.06 -4.83 -6.83
C THR A 232 -9.31 -3.63 -6.28
N GLY A 233 -9.90 -2.45 -6.32
CA GLY A 233 -9.32 -1.23 -5.77
C GLY A 233 -10.35 -0.41 -5.01
N LEU A 234 -9.94 0.15 -3.88
CA LEU A 234 -10.69 1.15 -3.13
C LEU A 234 -9.77 2.35 -2.89
N VAL A 235 -10.32 3.55 -3.01
CA VAL A 235 -9.62 4.77 -2.60
C VAL A 235 -10.52 5.55 -1.65
N PHE A 236 -9.96 5.89 -0.49
CA PHE A 236 -10.60 6.65 0.58
C PHE A 236 -10.23 8.12 0.40
N THR A 237 -11.23 8.99 0.35
CA THR A 237 -11.05 10.40 0.02
C THR A 237 -11.83 11.29 0.97
N VAL A 238 -11.29 12.47 1.25
CA VAL A 238 -12.01 13.55 1.94
C VAL A 238 -12.08 14.74 1.00
N ASN A 239 -13.22 15.42 0.96
CA ASN A 239 -13.35 16.67 0.20
C ASN A 239 -14.12 17.72 1.01
N SER A 240 -13.86 19.00 0.77
CA SER A 240 -14.70 20.09 1.29
C SER A 240 -15.74 20.44 0.24
N PHE A 241 -17.00 20.10 0.53
CA PHE A 241 -18.12 20.40 -0.35
C PHE A 241 -18.33 21.90 -0.47
N SER A 242 -18.32 22.61 0.67
CA SER A 242 -18.48 24.06 0.75
C SER A 242 -17.28 24.86 0.19
N GLY A 243 -16.15 24.19 -0.06
CA GLY A 243 -15.02 24.71 -0.85
C GLY A 243 -13.93 25.42 -0.05
N GLN A 244 -13.99 25.35 1.29
CA GLN A 244 -12.94 25.78 2.19
C GLN A 244 -11.70 24.91 1.98
N LYS A 245 -10.53 25.51 2.17
CA LYS A 245 -9.28 24.76 2.15
C LYS A 245 -9.09 24.08 3.50
N PHE A 246 -8.39 22.94 3.54
CA PHE A 246 -8.09 22.27 4.80
C PHE A 246 -7.29 23.14 5.80
N THR A 247 -6.57 24.15 5.31
CA THR A 247 -5.89 25.17 6.14
C THR A 247 -6.85 26.09 6.91
N GLU A 248 -8.13 26.11 6.54
CA GLU A 248 -9.18 26.96 7.12
C GLU A 248 -10.10 26.18 8.07
N VAL A 249 -9.91 24.87 8.21
CA VAL A 249 -10.70 24.00 9.08
C VAL A 249 -9.91 23.67 10.34
N ALA A 250 -10.53 23.82 11.52
CA ALA A 250 -9.89 23.55 12.79
C ALA A 250 -9.98 22.07 13.16
N LYS A 251 -8.86 21.49 13.60
CA LYS A 251 -8.75 20.10 14.09
C LYS A 251 -9.36 19.05 13.15
N ALA A 252 -9.39 19.34 11.84
CA ALA A 252 -9.75 18.37 10.84
C ALA A 252 -8.73 17.24 10.78
N TYR A 253 -9.23 16.01 10.77
CA TYR A 253 -8.45 14.79 10.63
C TYR A 253 -9.24 13.72 9.88
N CYS A 254 -8.54 12.77 9.27
CA CYS A 254 -9.14 11.51 8.84
C CYS A 254 -8.29 10.33 9.28
N ARG A 255 -8.93 9.19 9.54
CA ARG A 255 -8.28 7.97 9.99
C ARG A 255 -8.92 6.74 9.38
N LEU A 256 -8.14 5.68 9.21
CA LEU A 256 -8.60 4.36 8.82
C LEU A 256 -8.22 3.41 9.95
N VAL A 257 -9.21 2.67 10.44
CA VAL A 257 -9.07 1.78 11.59
C VAL A 257 -9.60 0.40 11.26
N ASP A 258 -9.13 -0.58 12.00
CA ASP A 258 -9.78 -1.88 12.12
C ASP A 258 -11.17 -1.70 12.74
N ALA A 259 -12.23 -2.13 12.06
CA ALA A 259 -13.59 -1.98 12.58
C ALA A 259 -13.87 -2.88 13.81
N ALA A 260 -13.14 -3.99 13.98
CA ALA A 260 -13.34 -4.92 15.09
C ALA A 260 -12.62 -4.47 16.37
N THR A 261 -11.43 -3.90 16.24
CA THR A 261 -10.56 -3.54 17.38
C THR A 261 -10.46 -2.04 17.63
N ASP A 262 -10.93 -1.20 16.69
CA ASP A 262 -10.70 0.24 16.64
C ASP A 262 -9.20 0.62 16.58
N GLU A 263 -8.32 -0.34 16.25
CA GLU A 263 -6.89 -0.08 16.07
C GLU A 263 -6.67 0.80 14.85
N GLU A 264 -6.03 1.95 15.05
CA GLU A 264 -5.70 2.88 13.98
C GLU A 264 -4.60 2.30 13.08
N LEU A 265 -4.88 2.27 11.78
CA LEU A 265 -3.96 1.80 10.73
C LEU A 265 -3.21 2.97 10.09
N VAL A 266 -3.91 4.09 9.94
CA VAL A 266 -3.35 5.35 9.42
C VAL A 266 -4.24 6.51 9.86
N ARG A 267 -3.60 7.65 10.14
CA ARG A 267 -4.26 8.92 10.41
C ARG A 267 -3.52 10.05 9.74
N PHE A 268 -4.28 10.99 9.21
CA PHE A 268 -3.80 12.25 8.68
C PHE A 268 -4.49 13.39 9.40
N ASP A 269 -3.69 14.29 9.98
CA ASP A 269 -4.19 15.59 10.42
C ASP A 269 -4.25 16.51 9.19
N LEU A 270 -5.45 16.96 8.86
CA LEU A 270 -5.74 17.79 7.68
C LEU A 270 -5.58 19.29 7.99
N THR A 271 -5.71 19.63 9.27
CA THR A 271 -5.51 21.00 9.76
C THR A 271 -4.14 21.51 9.34
N SER A 272 -4.11 22.63 8.62
CA SER A 272 -2.87 23.25 8.14
C SER A 272 -2.01 22.39 7.20
N ALA A 273 -2.57 21.33 6.59
CA ALA A 273 -1.84 20.46 5.68
C ALA A 273 -1.51 21.15 4.34
N GLU A 274 -2.38 21.00 3.33
CA GLU A 274 -2.24 21.72 2.06
C GLU A 274 -3.45 22.63 1.79
N PRO A 275 -3.28 23.77 1.09
CA PRO A 275 -4.35 24.70 0.75
C PRO A 275 -5.22 24.19 -0.42
N GLN A 276 -5.61 22.91 -0.35
CA GLN A 276 -6.45 22.20 -1.30
C GLN A 276 -7.81 21.87 -0.68
N THR A 277 -8.74 21.42 -1.53
CA THR A 277 -10.12 21.13 -1.15
C THR A 277 -10.44 19.64 -1.12
N GLY A 278 -9.52 18.78 -1.56
CA GLY A 278 -9.68 17.33 -1.57
C GLY A 278 -8.38 16.61 -1.28
N VAL A 279 -8.46 15.42 -0.69
CA VAL A 279 -7.32 14.57 -0.38
C VAL A 279 -7.66 13.10 -0.63
N MET A 280 -6.75 12.39 -1.26
CA MET A 280 -6.76 10.92 -1.31
C MET A 280 -5.95 10.43 -0.10
N MET A 281 -6.66 9.82 0.86
CA MET A 281 -6.08 9.43 2.14
C MET A 281 -5.26 8.15 2.02
N ALA A 282 -5.90 7.09 1.55
CA ALA A 282 -5.31 5.76 1.43
C ALA A 282 -5.98 5.01 0.29
N LYS A 283 -5.25 4.03 -0.26
CA LYS A 283 -5.80 3.05 -1.19
C LYS A 283 -5.71 1.65 -0.62
N LEU A 284 -6.70 0.84 -0.93
CA LEU A 284 -6.70 -0.60 -0.69
C LEU A 284 -6.70 -1.30 -2.04
N ILE A 285 -5.74 -2.20 -2.26
CA ILE A 285 -5.61 -2.99 -3.48
C ILE A 285 -5.75 -4.46 -3.11
N LYS A 286 -6.69 -5.14 -3.77
CA LYS A 286 -6.86 -6.58 -3.63
C LYS A 286 -5.77 -7.28 -4.43
N GLN A 287 -4.91 -7.99 -3.72
CA GLN A 287 -3.90 -8.85 -4.28
C GLN A 287 -4.54 -10.09 -4.93
N PHE A 288 -3.80 -10.75 -5.80
CA PHE A 288 -4.29 -11.97 -6.47
C PHE A 288 -4.53 -13.13 -5.50
N SER A 289 -3.79 -13.18 -4.37
CA SER A 289 -4.04 -14.09 -3.24
C SER A 289 -5.42 -13.88 -2.58
N GLY A 290 -6.09 -12.76 -2.88
CA GLY A 290 -7.36 -12.35 -2.28
C GLY A 290 -7.18 -11.44 -1.06
N GLU A 291 -5.94 -11.29 -0.60
CA GLU A 291 -5.56 -10.39 0.49
C GLU A 291 -5.66 -8.92 0.06
N TRP A 292 -5.91 -8.04 1.02
CA TRP A 292 -5.90 -6.59 0.77
C TRP A 292 -4.59 -6.00 1.27
N GLU A 293 -3.91 -5.23 0.41
CA GLU A 293 -2.83 -4.35 0.82
C GLU A 293 -3.36 -2.91 0.91
N MET A 294 -2.97 -2.20 1.95
CA MET A 294 -3.26 -0.79 2.10
C MET A 294 -1.99 0.04 1.89
N THR A 295 -2.10 1.12 1.13
CA THR A 295 -1.07 2.15 1.00
C THR A 295 -1.61 3.48 1.50
N ALA A 296 -0.89 4.13 2.41
CA ALA A 296 -1.17 5.51 2.80
C ALA A 296 -0.74 6.47 1.68
N LEU A 297 -1.63 7.34 1.21
CA LEU A 297 -1.37 8.27 0.10
C LEU A 297 -1.10 9.69 0.61
N GLY A 298 -2.07 10.32 1.28
CA GLY A 298 -1.97 11.73 1.69
C GLY A 298 -1.71 12.68 0.51
N ASP A 299 -2.37 12.45 -0.63
CA ASP A 299 -2.20 13.24 -1.86
C ASP A 299 -3.35 14.23 -2.01
N PHE A 300 -3.02 15.52 -2.04
CA PHE A 300 -3.99 16.60 -2.10
C PHE A 300 -4.32 16.99 -3.54
N VAL A 301 -5.60 17.29 -3.79
CA VAL A 301 -6.12 17.64 -5.11
C VAL A 301 -7.16 18.76 -5.03
N LYS A 302 -7.25 19.55 -6.08
CA LYS A 302 -8.27 20.59 -6.21
C LYS A 302 -9.59 19.98 -6.72
N SER A 303 -10.34 19.36 -5.81
CA SER A 303 -11.69 18.85 -6.07
C SER A 303 -12.59 19.09 -4.87
N ARG A 304 -13.88 19.36 -5.11
CA ARG A 304 -14.92 19.61 -4.09
C ARG A 304 -16.01 18.52 -4.07
N THR A 305 -15.83 17.47 -4.87
CA THR A 305 -16.83 16.40 -4.98
C THR A 305 -16.14 15.08 -5.22
N VAL A 306 -16.77 13.99 -4.77
CA VAL A 306 -16.32 12.63 -5.07
C VAL A 306 -16.18 12.38 -6.58
N ARG A 307 -17.06 12.96 -7.41
CA ARG A 307 -16.98 12.84 -8.88
C ARG A 307 -15.67 13.39 -9.43
N GLY A 308 -15.19 14.52 -8.90
CA GLY A 308 -13.89 15.08 -9.25
C GLY A 308 -12.71 14.24 -8.75
N MET A 309 -12.91 13.42 -7.72
CA MET A 309 -11.90 12.52 -7.17
C MET A 309 -11.72 11.22 -7.96
N VAL A 310 -12.71 10.80 -8.76
CA VAL A 310 -12.69 9.50 -9.45
C VAL A 310 -11.48 9.31 -10.36
N LYS A 311 -11.13 10.32 -11.16
CA LYS A 311 -10.01 10.21 -12.11
C LYS A 311 -8.65 10.24 -11.42
N PRO A 312 -8.35 11.20 -10.51
CA PRO A 312 -7.12 11.17 -9.72
C PRO A 312 -6.95 9.87 -8.92
N SER A 313 -8.03 9.39 -8.29
CA SER A 313 -8.01 8.16 -7.49
C SER A 313 -7.72 6.92 -8.34
N ALA A 314 -8.24 6.85 -9.58
CA ALA A 314 -7.90 5.79 -10.52
C ALA A 314 -6.41 5.80 -10.93
N GLN A 315 -5.79 6.98 -11.02
CA GLN A 315 -4.37 7.12 -11.32
C GLN A 315 -3.48 6.71 -10.15
N ALA A 316 -3.98 6.88 -8.91
CA ALA A 316 -3.26 6.53 -7.69
C ALA A 316 -3.25 5.02 -7.40
N LEU A 317 -4.19 4.23 -7.95
CA LEU A 317 -4.19 2.76 -7.86
C LEU A 317 -2.94 2.17 -8.53
#